data_AF-A0A952BCS5-F1
#
_entry.id   AF-A0A952BCS5-F1
#
_cell.length_a   1.000
_cell.length_b   1.000
_cell.length_c   1.000
_cell.angle_alpha   90.00
_cell.angle_beta   90.00
_cell.angle_gamma   90.00
#
_symmetry.space_group_name_H-M   'P 1'
#
loop_
_entity.id
_entity.type
_entity.pdbx_description
1 polymer ?
#
loop_
_entity_poly.entity_id
_entity_poly.type
_entity_poly.pdbx_seq_one_letter_code
_entity_poly.pdbx_strand_id
1 'polypeptide(L)'
;ASALMEAGGKYAMIGHEFIFWASDDLKAYTQHSYDAKAGHFIALMTDGTPIKWQQSRSGYYVPASFAPRKPDGFILWGYAMAYRFTSDQTHWQMARNILRQLDLGNIGRPDGTGRAIKYDTDHNDWRTIYALLELYRATRDVKFLKLACSIADNLLKMQTPTGLFPRSPREWARTGDEIPLALLHLTAATKGKGSLLPPPIFDGRFFHCEYHGQLEEHQQKRDDKRTYDHMVFYGGS
;
A
#
# COMPACT_ATOMS: atom_id res chain seq x y z
N ALA A 1 14.87 5.87 -9.29
CA ALA A 1 15.63 4.67 -9.66
C ALA A 1 15.36 4.20 -11.10
N SER A 2 14.11 3.91 -11.51
CA SER A 2 13.83 3.40 -12.87
C SER A 2 14.32 4.30 -14.00
N ALA A 3 14.08 5.61 -13.92
CA ALA A 3 14.61 6.57 -14.90
C ALA A 3 16.15 6.58 -14.97
N LEU A 4 16.82 6.33 -13.83
CA LEU A 4 18.30 6.23 -13.79
C LEU A 4 18.78 4.92 -14.43
N MET A 5 18.06 3.81 -14.21
CA MET A 5 18.35 2.53 -14.89
C MET A 5 18.16 2.65 -16.41
N GLU A 6 17.09 3.31 -16.85
CA GLU A 6 16.81 3.54 -18.28
C GLU A 6 17.85 4.46 -18.94
N ALA A 7 18.39 5.43 -18.20
CA ALA A 7 19.44 6.33 -18.69
C ALA A 7 20.79 5.63 -18.96
N GLY A 8 21.01 4.43 -18.42
CA GLY A 8 22.20 3.61 -18.71
C GLY A 8 23.51 4.12 -18.09
N GLY A 9 24.59 3.35 -18.33
CA GLY A 9 25.95 3.69 -17.88
C GLY A 9 26.06 3.94 -16.37
N LYS A 10 26.75 5.04 -15.99
CA LYS A 10 26.92 5.43 -14.57
C LYS A 10 25.60 5.69 -13.84
N TYR A 11 24.56 6.15 -14.55
CA TYR A 11 23.26 6.42 -13.93
C TYR A 11 22.56 5.11 -13.58
N ALA A 12 22.69 4.09 -14.41
CA ALA A 12 22.14 2.77 -14.08
C ALA A 12 22.78 2.18 -12.83
N MET A 13 24.09 2.35 -12.64
CA MET A 13 24.78 1.92 -11.41
C MET A 13 24.20 2.59 -10.16
N ILE A 14 24.02 3.92 -10.19
CA ILE A 14 23.39 4.67 -9.09
C ILE A 14 21.93 4.20 -8.87
N GLY A 15 21.21 3.95 -9.97
CA GLY A 15 19.85 3.42 -9.91
C GLY A 15 19.78 2.06 -9.21
N HIS A 16 20.75 1.18 -9.47
CA HIS A 16 20.88 -0.11 -8.78
C HIS A 16 21.20 0.07 -7.30
N GLU A 17 22.15 0.95 -6.96
CA GLU A 17 22.53 1.22 -5.56
C GLU A 17 21.32 1.68 -4.72
N PHE A 18 20.51 2.60 -5.25
CA PHE A 18 19.28 3.03 -4.58
C PHE A 18 18.26 1.91 -4.41
N ILE A 19 18.16 0.99 -5.39
CA ILE A 19 17.28 -0.18 -5.27
C ILE A 19 17.79 -1.12 -4.19
N PHE A 20 19.10 -1.33 -4.10
CA PHE A 20 19.71 -2.20 -3.08
C PHE A 20 19.49 -1.65 -1.68
N TRP A 21 19.75 -0.36 -1.44
CA TRP A 21 19.50 0.26 -0.13
C TRP A 21 18.03 0.17 0.28
N ALA A 22 17.10 0.53 -0.61
CA ALA A 22 15.68 0.41 -0.33
C ALA A 22 15.23 -1.04 -0.07
N SER A 23 15.81 -1.99 -0.78
CA SER A 23 15.57 -3.43 -0.58
C SER A 23 16.09 -3.91 0.78
N ASP A 24 17.28 -3.47 1.19
CA ASP A 24 17.86 -3.83 2.47
C ASP A 24 17.10 -3.21 3.65
N ASP A 25 16.66 -1.96 3.52
CA ASP A 25 15.79 -1.30 4.51
C ASP A 25 14.48 -2.06 4.70
N LEU A 26 13.83 -2.51 3.61
CA LEU A 26 12.62 -3.32 3.70
C LEU A 26 12.86 -4.68 4.37
N LYS A 27 14.01 -5.32 4.12
CA LYS A 27 14.37 -6.58 4.79
C LYS A 27 14.59 -6.37 6.28
N ALA A 28 15.34 -5.33 6.66
CA ALA A 28 15.55 -4.96 8.06
C ALA A 28 14.22 -4.64 8.75
N TYR A 29 13.37 -3.84 8.09
CA TYR A 29 12.05 -3.51 8.60
C TYR A 29 11.24 -4.77 8.88
N THR A 30 11.13 -5.71 7.93
CA THR A 30 10.47 -7.00 8.18
C THR A 30 11.10 -7.78 9.32
N GLN A 31 12.41 -7.99 9.26
CA GLN A 31 13.12 -8.87 10.18
C GLN A 31 12.92 -8.47 11.64
N HIS A 32 12.87 -7.16 11.89
CA HIS A 32 12.77 -6.63 13.24
C HIS A 32 11.33 -6.33 13.64
N SER A 33 10.52 -5.74 12.76
CA SER A 33 9.21 -5.21 13.14
C SER A 33 8.02 -6.12 12.83
N TYR A 34 8.16 -7.16 12.01
CA TYR A 34 7.04 -8.04 11.68
C TYR A 34 6.95 -9.25 12.62
N ASP A 35 5.91 -9.30 13.45
CA ASP A 35 5.55 -10.49 14.21
C ASP A 35 4.80 -11.46 13.29
N ALA A 36 5.52 -12.46 12.77
CA ALA A 36 4.97 -13.46 11.87
C ALA A 36 3.91 -14.37 12.52
N LYS A 37 3.94 -14.55 13.85
CA LYS A 37 2.97 -15.35 14.58
C LYS A 37 1.66 -14.59 14.74
N ALA A 38 1.74 -13.31 15.07
CA ALA A 38 0.58 -12.45 15.24
C ALA A 38 0.04 -11.90 13.91
N GLY A 39 0.88 -11.79 12.87
CA GLY A 39 0.50 -11.20 11.58
C GLY A 39 0.48 -9.66 11.57
N HIS A 40 1.25 -9.01 12.45
CA HIS A 40 1.24 -7.56 12.63
C HIS A 40 2.65 -6.98 12.67
N PHE A 41 2.76 -5.69 12.35
CA PHE A 41 3.96 -4.89 12.56
C PHE A 41 3.94 -4.25 13.95
N ILE A 42 5.06 -4.30 14.66
CA ILE A 42 5.26 -3.67 15.97
C ILE A 42 6.16 -2.44 15.85
N ALA A 43 5.92 -1.43 16.68
CA ALA A 43 6.75 -0.25 16.71
C ALA A 43 8.05 -0.50 17.49
N LEU A 44 9.17 -0.15 16.85
CA LEU A 44 10.51 -0.26 17.42
C LEU A 44 11.23 1.09 17.35
N MET A 45 12.17 1.29 18.26
CA MET A 45 13.23 2.28 18.10
C MET A 45 14.20 1.82 17.00
N THR A 46 15.03 2.73 16.49
CA THR A 46 15.99 2.42 15.42
C THR A 46 17.10 1.45 15.85
N ASP A 47 17.30 1.26 17.16
CA ASP A 47 18.20 0.26 17.73
C ASP A 47 17.52 -1.13 17.91
N GLY A 48 16.25 -1.26 17.53
CA GLY A 48 15.46 -2.47 17.67
C GLY A 48 14.69 -2.59 18.99
N THR A 49 14.79 -1.62 19.91
CA THR A 49 14.07 -1.67 21.20
C THR A 49 12.55 -1.56 20.99
N PRO A 50 11.73 -2.53 21.46
CA PRO A 50 10.28 -2.44 21.33
C PRO A 50 9.65 -1.31 22.14
N ILE A 51 8.73 -0.57 21.52
CA ILE A 51 8.00 0.51 22.18
C ILE A 51 6.81 -0.07 22.96
N LYS A 52 6.86 0.03 24.29
CA LYS A 52 5.74 -0.33 25.19
C LYS A 52 4.67 0.77 25.19
N TRP A 53 3.89 0.82 24.12
CA TRP A 53 2.96 1.91 23.85
C TRP A 53 1.92 2.15 24.96
N GLN A 54 1.49 1.10 25.68
CA GLN A 54 0.55 1.27 26.82
C GLN A 54 1.17 1.99 28.02
N GLN A 55 2.50 2.09 28.09
CA GLN A 55 3.25 2.76 29.15
C GLN A 55 3.79 4.11 28.70
N SER A 56 3.57 4.48 27.43
CA SER A 56 4.07 5.72 26.86
C SER A 56 3.25 6.90 27.39
N ARG A 57 3.95 7.96 27.80
CA ARG A 57 3.32 9.22 28.14
C ARG A 57 2.90 9.95 26.87
N SER A 58 1.75 10.60 26.92
CA SER A 58 1.31 11.50 25.85
C SER A 58 2.28 12.69 25.74
N GLY A 59 2.65 13.05 24.51
CA GLY A 59 3.58 14.13 24.24
C GLY A 59 3.46 14.57 22.78
N TYR A 60 4.59 14.62 22.06
CA TYR A 60 4.61 14.80 20.61
C TYR A 60 3.88 13.67 19.88
N TYR A 61 4.03 12.44 20.37
CA TYR A 61 3.33 11.27 19.83
C TYR A 61 2.08 10.94 20.64
N VAL A 62 1.08 10.39 19.94
CA VAL A 62 -0.08 9.74 20.57
C VAL A 62 0.32 8.28 20.84
N PRO A 63 0.33 7.79 22.08
CA PRO A 63 0.77 6.43 22.40
C PRO A 63 0.18 5.34 21.50
N ALA A 64 -1.12 5.42 21.18
CA ALA A 64 -1.80 4.48 20.30
C ALA A 64 -1.24 4.39 18.87
N SER A 65 -0.47 5.39 18.39
CA SER A 65 0.20 5.32 17.08
C SER A 65 1.30 4.26 17.04
N PHE A 66 1.79 3.81 18.20
CA PHE A 66 2.78 2.73 18.33
C PHE A 66 2.13 1.36 18.57
N ALA A 67 0.80 1.28 18.60
CA ALA A 67 0.11 0.00 18.72
C ALA A 67 0.40 -0.89 17.50
N PRO A 68 0.44 -2.22 17.66
CA PRO A 68 0.65 -3.14 16.55
C PRO A 68 -0.37 -2.91 15.41
N ARG A 69 0.09 -2.93 14.16
CA ARG A 69 -0.75 -2.69 12.98
C ARG A 69 -0.72 -3.87 12.01
N LYS A 70 -1.88 -4.19 11.42
CA LYS A 70 -1.94 -5.16 10.33
C LYS A 70 -1.25 -4.57 9.10
N PRO A 71 -0.63 -5.40 8.24
CA PRO A 71 -0.24 -4.95 6.92
C PRO A 71 -1.47 -4.54 6.09
N ASP A 72 -1.24 -3.65 5.13
CA ASP A 72 -2.21 -3.15 4.17
C ASP A 72 -1.68 -3.28 2.73
N GLY A 73 -2.44 -2.79 1.75
CA GLY A 73 -2.00 -2.78 0.36
C GLY A 73 -0.78 -1.88 0.11
N PHE A 74 -0.52 -0.88 0.97
CA PHE A 74 0.65 -0.03 0.86
C PHE A 74 1.93 -0.83 1.08
N ILE A 75 2.03 -1.52 2.21
CA ILE A 75 3.19 -2.34 2.55
C ILE A 75 3.33 -3.49 1.54
N LEU A 76 2.21 -4.10 1.12
CA LEU A 76 2.22 -5.15 0.11
C LEU A 76 2.81 -4.66 -1.22
N TRP A 77 2.42 -3.46 -1.68
CA TRP A 77 2.95 -2.89 -2.92
C TRP A 77 4.45 -2.64 -2.82
N GLY A 78 4.95 -2.15 -1.68
CA GLY A 78 6.39 -2.03 -1.41
C GLY A 78 7.16 -3.34 -1.63
N TYR A 79 6.74 -4.44 -1.00
CA TYR A 79 7.42 -5.73 -1.16
C TYR A 79 7.26 -6.33 -2.56
N ALA A 80 6.09 -6.20 -3.20
CA ALA A 80 5.89 -6.66 -4.56
C ALA A 80 6.80 -5.93 -5.56
N MET A 81 6.94 -4.61 -5.38
CA MET A 81 7.84 -3.78 -6.18
C MET A 81 9.30 -4.14 -5.95
N ALA A 82 9.71 -4.32 -4.69
CA ALA A 82 11.07 -4.73 -4.34
C ALA A 82 11.40 -6.09 -4.97
N TYR A 83 10.49 -7.08 -4.87
CA TYR A 83 10.66 -8.37 -5.54
C TYR A 83 10.83 -8.23 -7.05
N ARG A 84 10.02 -7.40 -7.72
CA ARG A 84 10.18 -7.20 -9.17
C ARG A 84 11.56 -6.66 -9.54
N PHE A 85 12.12 -5.77 -8.72
CA PHE A 85 13.41 -5.14 -9.02
C PHE A 85 14.61 -6.00 -8.65
N THR A 86 14.52 -6.82 -7.61
CA THR A 86 15.68 -7.55 -7.08
C THR A 86 15.60 -9.07 -7.23
N SER A 87 14.39 -9.61 -7.45
CA SER A 87 14.10 -11.05 -7.38
C SER A 87 14.47 -11.71 -6.04
N ASP A 88 14.68 -10.92 -4.98
CA ASP A 88 15.03 -11.39 -3.64
C ASP A 88 13.84 -12.13 -3.01
N GLN A 89 14.05 -13.39 -2.65
CA GLN A 89 13.01 -14.27 -2.12
C GLN A 89 12.42 -13.80 -0.79
N THR A 90 13.13 -12.96 -0.04
CA THR A 90 12.63 -12.35 1.19
C THR A 90 11.41 -11.48 0.91
N HIS A 91 11.46 -10.70 -0.18
CA HIS A 91 10.34 -9.84 -0.61
C HIS A 91 9.14 -10.65 -1.09
N TRP A 92 9.39 -11.74 -1.82
CA TRP A 92 8.32 -12.67 -2.20
C TRP A 92 7.64 -13.28 -0.97
N GLN A 93 8.44 -13.76 -0.02
CA GLN A 93 7.92 -14.35 1.21
C GLN A 93 7.09 -13.36 2.02
N MET A 94 7.47 -12.08 2.03
CA MET A 94 6.67 -11.04 2.67
C MET A 94 5.39 -10.68 1.92
N ALA A 95 5.45 -10.53 0.60
CA ALA A 95 4.23 -10.36 -0.20
C ALA A 95 3.25 -11.52 0.03
N ARG A 96 3.76 -12.76 0.10
CA ARG A 96 2.97 -13.95 0.44
C ARG A 96 2.38 -13.88 1.84
N ASN A 97 3.15 -13.48 2.85
CA ASN A 97 2.66 -13.36 4.22
C ASN A 97 1.54 -12.30 4.32
N ILE A 98 1.74 -11.14 3.71
CA ILE A 98 0.79 -10.04 3.74
C ILE A 98 -0.51 -10.43 3.02
N LEU A 99 -0.44 -11.05 1.84
CA LEU A 99 -1.64 -11.52 1.13
C LEU A 99 -2.45 -12.51 1.97
N ARG A 100 -1.81 -13.35 2.80
CA ARG A 100 -2.53 -14.22 3.75
C ARG A 100 -3.19 -13.43 4.87
N GLN A 101 -2.54 -12.39 5.38
CA GLN A 101 -3.13 -11.51 6.41
C GLN A 101 -4.29 -10.66 5.89
N LEU A 102 -4.27 -10.32 4.59
CA LEU A 102 -5.37 -9.68 3.88
C LEU A 102 -6.46 -10.66 3.44
N ASP A 103 -6.36 -11.94 3.80
CA ASP A 103 -7.30 -13.00 3.39
C ASP A 103 -7.47 -13.15 1.86
N LEU A 104 -6.39 -12.91 1.11
CA LEU A 104 -6.32 -13.05 -0.35
C LEU A 104 -5.72 -14.40 -0.79
N GLY A 105 -5.52 -15.29 0.18
CA GLY A 105 -4.99 -16.63 -0.02
C GLY A 105 -3.47 -16.68 -0.08
N ASN A 106 -2.94 -17.74 -0.69
CA ASN A 106 -1.52 -18.06 -0.74
C ASN A 106 -1.00 -18.00 -2.19
N ILE A 107 -0.03 -17.11 -2.47
CA ILE A 107 0.55 -16.97 -3.81
C ILE A 107 1.57 -18.08 -4.18
N GLY A 108 1.89 -18.97 -3.24
CA GLY A 108 2.83 -20.07 -3.46
C GLY A 108 4.28 -19.60 -3.55
N ARG A 109 5.11 -20.39 -4.24
CA ARG A 109 6.47 -20.03 -4.66
C ARG A 109 6.43 -19.17 -5.93
N PRO A 110 7.53 -18.48 -6.30
CA PRO A 110 7.59 -17.66 -7.51
C PRO A 110 7.19 -18.38 -8.81
N ASP A 111 7.53 -19.67 -8.92
CA ASP A 111 7.16 -20.56 -10.02
C ASP A 111 5.67 -20.95 -10.04
N GLY A 112 4.91 -20.57 -9.01
CA GLY A 112 3.50 -20.91 -8.83
C GLY A 112 3.23 -22.21 -8.07
N THR A 113 4.26 -22.93 -7.64
CA THR A 113 4.10 -24.15 -6.84
C THR A 113 3.43 -23.84 -5.50
N GLY A 114 2.41 -24.61 -5.13
CA GLY A 114 1.70 -24.48 -3.85
C GLY A 114 0.81 -23.23 -3.74
N ARG A 115 0.36 -22.70 -4.89
CA ARG A 115 -0.51 -21.52 -4.97
C ARG A 115 -1.98 -21.89 -4.72
N ALA A 116 -2.65 -21.08 -3.91
CA ALA A 116 -4.06 -21.14 -3.59
C ALA A 116 -4.57 -19.70 -3.37
N ILE A 117 -4.74 -18.94 -4.47
CA ILE A 117 -5.25 -17.56 -4.43
C ILE A 117 -6.76 -17.59 -4.20
N LYS A 118 -7.25 -16.70 -3.33
CA LYS A 118 -8.67 -16.52 -3.05
C LYS A 118 -9.24 -15.42 -3.97
N TYR A 119 -10.01 -15.81 -4.99
CA TYR A 119 -10.64 -14.86 -5.92
C TYR A 119 -11.99 -14.33 -5.44
N ASP A 120 -12.64 -15.06 -4.53
CA ASP A 120 -13.86 -14.64 -3.85
C ASP A 120 -13.48 -13.90 -2.57
N THR A 121 -13.46 -12.57 -2.64
CA THR A 121 -13.01 -11.69 -1.56
C THR A 121 -13.84 -10.42 -1.60
N ASP A 122 -14.01 -9.77 -0.45
CA ASP A 122 -14.59 -8.44 -0.28
C ASP A 122 -13.53 -7.33 -0.17
N HIS A 123 -12.24 -7.70 -0.27
CA HIS A 123 -11.13 -6.76 -0.17
C HIS A 123 -11.23 -5.66 -1.23
N ASN A 124 -11.09 -4.42 -0.80
CA ASN A 124 -11.38 -3.22 -1.58
C ASN A 124 -10.30 -2.14 -1.41
N ASP A 125 -9.03 -2.54 -1.27
CA ASP A 125 -7.90 -1.62 -1.26
C ASP A 125 -7.26 -1.50 -2.66
N TRP A 126 -7.33 -0.32 -3.26
CA TRP A 126 -6.74 -0.04 -4.57
C TRP A 126 -5.21 -0.22 -4.58
N ARG A 127 -4.52 -0.03 -3.45
CA ARG A 127 -3.07 -0.23 -3.36
C ARG A 127 -2.69 -1.69 -3.62
N THR A 128 -3.57 -2.62 -3.25
CA THR A 128 -3.38 -4.04 -3.54
C THR A 128 -3.43 -4.33 -5.04
N ILE A 129 -4.20 -3.60 -5.85
CA ILE A 129 -4.17 -3.74 -7.32
C ILE A 129 -2.74 -3.46 -7.82
N TYR A 130 -2.11 -2.37 -7.40
CA TYR A 130 -0.75 -2.07 -7.82
C TYR A 130 0.26 -3.12 -7.39
N ALA A 131 0.14 -3.64 -6.17
CA ALA A 131 0.99 -4.74 -5.74
C ALA A 131 0.86 -5.98 -6.65
N LEU A 132 -0.37 -6.35 -7.01
CA LEU A 132 -0.64 -7.47 -7.91
C LEU A 132 -0.12 -7.20 -9.33
N LEU A 133 -0.17 -5.95 -9.80
CA LEU A 133 0.46 -5.56 -11.06
C LEU A 133 1.98 -5.72 -11.02
N GLU A 134 2.64 -5.38 -9.91
CA GLU A 134 4.07 -5.59 -9.76
C GLU A 134 4.44 -7.09 -9.75
N LEU A 135 3.64 -7.93 -9.06
CA LEU A 135 3.80 -9.39 -9.09
C LEU A 135 3.56 -9.98 -10.50
N TYR A 136 2.54 -9.49 -11.21
CA TYR A 136 2.29 -9.86 -12.60
C TYR A 136 3.46 -9.47 -13.50
N ARG A 137 4.02 -8.26 -13.36
CA ARG A 137 5.17 -7.83 -14.15
C ARG A 137 6.42 -8.69 -13.88
N ALA A 138 6.61 -9.13 -12.64
CA ALA A 138 7.73 -9.97 -12.24
C ALA A 138 7.61 -11.42 -12.75
N THR A 139 6.39 -11.97 -12.80
CA THR A 139 6.17 -13.42 -13.03
C THR A 139 5.46 -13.75 -14.33
N ARG A 140 4.79 -12.76 -14.95
CA ARG A 140 3.84 -12.91 -16.05
C ARG A 140 2.65 -13.82 -15.76
N ASP A 141 2.40 -14.15 -14.50
CA ASP A 141 1.28 -15.01 -14.16
C ASP A 141 -0.04 -14.23 -14.10
N VAL A 142 -0.92 -14.52 -15.07
CA VAL A 142 -2.25 -13.91 -15.22
C VAL A 142 -3.17 -14.10 -14.01
N LYS A 143 -2.87 -15.06 -13.11
CA LYS A 143 -3.61 -15.24 -11.85
C LYS A 143 -3.57 -14.01 -10.96
N PHE A 144 -2.50 -13.21 -11.02
CA PHE A 144 -2.42 -11.93 -10.30
C PHE A 144 -3.35 -10.88 -10.89
N LEU A 145 -3.46 -10.80 -12.22
CA LEU A 145 -4.44 -9.94 -12.88
C LEU A 145 -5.87 -10.35 -12.54
N LYS A 146 -6.15 -11.66 -12.50
CA LYS A 146 -7.47 -12.17 -12.11
C LYS A 146 -7.85 -11.74 -10.69
N LEU A 147 -6.93 -11.82 -9.73
CA LEU A 147 -7.19 -11.33 -8.37
C LEU A 147 -7.37 -9.81 -8.33
N ALA A 148 -6.59 -9.07 -9.10
CA ALA A 148 -6.73 -7.62 -9.19
C ALA A 148 -8.10 -7.22 -9.77
N CYS A 149 -8.63 -7.99 -10.73
CA CYS A 149 -9.99 -7.82 -11.25
C CYS A 149 -11.05 -8.06 -10.17
N SER A 150 -10.93 -9.10 -9.34
CA SER A 150 -11.85 -9.31 -8.22
C SER A 150 -11.88 -8.13 -7.24
N ILE A 151 -10.72 -7.55 -6.93
CA ILE A 151 -10.61 -6.36 -6.07
C ILE A 151 -11.19 -5.13 -6.77
N ALA A 152 -10.93 -4.97 -8.07
CA ALA A 152 -11.51 -3.91 -8.89
C ALA A 152 -13.05 -3.96 -8.90
N ASP A 153 -13.63 -5.15 -9.01
CA ASP A 153 -15.09 -5.33 -8.93
C ASP A 153 -15.64 -4.87 -7.59
N ASN A 154 -14.91 -5.09 -6.48
CA ASN A 154 -15.31 -4.57 -5.17
C ASN A 154 -15.20 -3.05 -5.07
N LEU A 155 -14.13 -2.46 -5.61
CA LEU A 155 -13.97 -1.01 -5.67
C LEU A 155 -15.07 -0.34 -6.50
N LEU A 156 -15.45 -0.95 -7.63
CA LEU A 156 -16.51 -0.43 -8.51
C LEU A 156 -17.88 -0.41 -7.82
N LYS A 157 -18.15 -1.30 -6.84
CA LYS A 157 -19.37 -1.24 -6.01
C LYS A 157 -19.44 0.02 -5.14
N MET A 158 -18.30 0.66 -4.87
CA MET A 158 -18.23 1.93 -4.13
C MET A 158 -18.48 3.15 -5.03
N GLN A 159 -18.50 2.96 -6.35
CA GLN A 159 -18.70 4.04 -7.29
C GLN A 159 -20.15 4.55 -7.23
N THR A 160 -20.29 5.87 -7.12
CA THR A 160 -21.58 6.54 -7.19
C THR A 160 -22.04 6.73 -8.64
N PRO A 161 -23.33 7.03 -8.91
CA PRO A 161 -23.81 7.33 -10.26
C PRO A 161 -23.12 8.51 -10.94
N THR A 162 -22.48 9.41 -10.17
CA THR A 162 -21.68 10.53 -10.70
C THR A 162 -20.26 10.10 -11.11
N GLY A 163 -19.89 8.84 -10.88
CA GLY A 163 -18.58 8.27 -11.19
C GLY A 163 -17.54 8.44 -10.09
N LEU A 164 -17.90 9.05 -8.95
CA LEU A 164 -17.00 9.31 -7.82
C LEU A 164 -16.97 8.17 -6.80
N PHE A 165 -15.91 8.08 -6.00
CA PHE A 165 -15.65 6.99 -5.03
C PHE A 165 -15.57 7.49 -3.57
N PRO A 166 -16.70 7.87 -2.94
CA PRO A 166 -16.69 8.29 -1.53
C PRO A 166 -16.31 7.13 -0.60
N ARG A 167 -15.63 7.44 0.51
CA ARG A 167 -15.37 6.46 1.59
C ARG A 167 -16.56 6.47 2.53
N SER A 168 -17.28 5.35 2.67
CA SER A 168 -18.39 5.26 3.62
C SER A 168 -17.95 5.60 5.06
N PRO A 169 -18.75 6.35 5.85
CA PRO A 169 -20.06 6.92 5.54
C PRO A 169 -20.01 8.38 5.02
N ARG A 170 -18.90 8.81 4.43
CA ARG A 170 -18.68 10.21 4.01
C ARG A 170 -19.57 10.58 2.83
N GLU A 171 -20.07 11.81 2.87
CA GLU A 171 -20.87 12.41 1.80
C GLU A 171 -20.00 12.85 0.60
N TRP A 172 -18.77 13.27 0.87
CA TRP A 172 -17.88 13.80 -0.16
C TRP A 172 -16.92 12.75 -0.69
N ALA A 173 -16.64 12.86 -1.99
CA ALA A 173 -15.60 12.09 -2.66
C ALA A 173 -14.51 13.02 -3.17
N ARG A 174 -13.27 12.53 -3.17
CA ARG A 174 -12.14 13.26 -3.71
C ARG A 174 -12.15 13.16 -5.24
N THR A 175 -12.01 14.29 -5.94
CA THR A 175 -11.88 14.26 -7.41
C THR A 175 -10.54 13.70 -7.88
N GLY A 176 -9.51 13.86 -7.07
CA GLY A 176 -8.21 13.20 -7.21
C GLY A 176 -8.11 11.87 -6.46
N ASP A 177 -9.20 11.10 -6.35
CA ASP A 177 -9.15 9.74 -5.79
C ASP A 177 -8.22 8.84 -6.62
N GLU A 178 -7.52 7.93 -5.97
CA GLU A 178 -6.51 7.06 -6.57
C GLU A 178 -7.12 5.79 -7.19
N ILE A 179 -8.35 5.41 -6.82
CA ILE A 179 -9.07 4.24 -7.36
C ILE A 179 -9.18 4.30 -8.90
N PRO A 180 -9.71 5.38 -9.52
CA PRO A 180 -9.83 5.45 -10.98
C PRO A 180 -8.51 5.18 -11.71
N LEU A 181 -7.40 5.71 -11.19
CA LEU A 181 -6.09 5.52 -11.79
C LEU A 181 -5.62 4.06 -11.64
N ALA A 182 -5.83 3.43 -10.47
CA ALA A 182 -5.52 2.01 -10.26
C ALA A 182 -6.32 1.10 -11.21
N LEU A 183 -7.62 1.39 -11.40
CA LEU A 183 -8.49 0.67 -12.33
C LEU A 183 -8.04 0.85 -13.80
N LEU A 184 -7.59 2.05 -14.17
CA LEU A 184 -7.04 2.34 -15.49
C LEU A 184 -5.74 1.56 -15.72
N HIS A 185 -4.85 1.51 -14.72
CA HIS A 185 -3.63 0.71 -14.76
C HIS A 185 -3.91 -0.79 -14.92
N LEU A 186 -4.89 -1.32 -14.19
CA LEU A 186 -5.31 -2.71 -14.35
C LEU A 186 -5.84 -2.98 -15.77
N THR A 187 -6.70 -2.10 -16.28
CA THR A 187 -7.25 -2.20 -17.64
C THR A 187 -6.16 -2.14 -18.71
N ALA A 188 -5.16 -1.27 -18.53
CA ALA A 188 -4.02 -1.19 -19.43
C ALA A 188 -3.18 -2.46 -19.36
N ALA A 189 -2.96 -3.04 -18.17
CA ALA A 189 -2.21 -4.27 -18.01
C ALA A 189 -2.89 -5.47 -18.69
N THR A 190 -4.22 -5.62 -18.56
CA THR A 190 -4.98 -6.70 -19.21
C THR A 190 -5.01 -6.57 -20.73
N LYS A 191 -4.91 -5.34 -21.26
CA LYS A 191 -4.85 -5.06 -22.70
C LYS A 191 -3.42 -4.99 -23.28
N GLY A 192 -2.39 -5.23 -22.47
CA GLY A 192 -0.99 -5.08 -22.89
C GLY A 192 -0.57 -3.65 -23.22
N LYS A 193 -1.31 -2.65 -22.71
CA LYS A 193 -1.13 -1.20 -22.95
C LYS A 193 -0.51 -0.46 -21.76
N GLY A 194 0.12 -1.19 -20.83
CA GLY A 194 0.67 -0.61 -19.60
C GLY A 194 1.74 0.48 -19.84
N SER A 195 2.45 0.44 -20.97
CA SER A 195 3.44 1.46 -21.36
C SER A 195 2.84 2.80 -21.75
N LEU A 196 1.52 2.89 -21.98
CA LEU A 196 0.84 4.14 -22.30
C LEU A 196 0.52 4.98 -21.06
N LEU A 197 0.70 4.41 -19.86
CA LEU A 197 0.40 5.09 -18.60
C LEU A 197 1.69 5.51 -17.90
N PRO A 198 1.67 6.64 -17.17
CA PRO A 198 2.79 7.01 -16.33
C PRO A 198 3.01 5.95 -15.25
N PRO A 199 4.25 5.76 -14.74
CA PRO A 199 4.47 4.88 -13.60
C PRO A 199 3.57 5.27 -12.43
N PRO A 200 2.96 4.31 -11.73
CA PRO A 200 2.18 4.62 -10.54
C PRO A 200 3.09 5.17 -9.45
N ILE A 201 2.68 6.29 -8.86
CA ILE A 201 3.39 6.96 -7.78
C ILE A 201 2.45 7.00 -6.59
N PHE A 202 3.01 6.77 -5.40
CA PHE A 202 2.33 7.13 -4.17
C PHE A 202 2.35 8.66 -4.03
N ASP A 203 1.24 9.30 -4.37
CA ASP A 203 1.01 10.71 -4.07
C ASP A 203 -0.19 10.80 -3.12
N GLY A 204 -0.01 11.55 -2.03
CA GLY A 204 -1.02 11.76 -1.01
C GLY A 204 -1.02 13.23 -0.64
N ARG A 205 -1.89 14.01 -1.27
CA ARG A 205 -2.01 15.44 -0.98
C ARG A 205 -3.06 15.67 0.10
N PHE A 206 -2.88 16.70 0.91
CA PHE A 206 -3.87 17.12 1.88
C PHE A 206 -3.81 18.63 2.05
N PHE A 207 -4.91 19.22 2.50
CA PHE A 207 -4.91 20.57 3.02
C PHE A 207 -4.81 20.52 4.54
N HIS A 208 -4.00 21.42 5.10
CA HIS A 208 -3.85 21.57 6.55
C HIS A 208 -4.04 23.04 6.91
N CYS A 209 -5.25 23.39 7.33
CA CYS A 209 -5.67 24.76 7.58
C CYS A 209 -6.71 24.82 8.70
N GLU A 210 -6.99 26.04 9.18
CA GLU A 210 -8.11 26.25 10.10
C GLU A 210 -9.42 25.97 9.35
N TYR A 211 -10.32 25.27 10.02
CA TYR A 211 -11.66 24.98 9.52
C TYR A 211 -12.68 25.62 10.45
N HIS A 212 -13.50 26.51 9.92
CA HIS A 212 -14.47 27.29 10.71
C HIS A 212 -15.84 26.60 10.87
N GLY A 213 -15.98 25.36 10.40
CA GLY A 213 -17.17 24.54 10.64
C GLY A 213 -17.08 23.73 11.94
N GLN A 214 -18.16 23.02 12.27
CA GLN A 214 -18.18 22.12 13.42
C GLN A 214 -17.30 20.90 13.15
N LEU A 215 -16.44 20.55 14.11
CA LEU A 215 -15.56 19.38 14.06
C LEU A 215 -16.00 18.34 15.08
N GLU A 216 -16.03 17.08 14.65
CA GLU A 216 -16.14 15.92 15.53
C GLU A 216 -14.85 15.75 16.35
N GLU A 217 -14.93 15.08 17.50
CA GLU A 217 -13.79 14.89 18.41
C GLU A 217 -12.56 14.30 17.70
N HIS A 218 -12.77 13.30 16.84
CA HIS A 218 -11.69 12.66 16.08
C HIS A 218 -11.05 13.54 14.99
N GLN A 219 -11.67 14.68 14.65
CA GLN A 219 -11.19 15.63 13.65
C GLN A 219 -10.43 16.81 14.27
N GLN A 220 -10.52 16.95 15.60
CA GLN A 220 -9.85 17.99 16.35
C GLN A 220 -8.43 17.55 16.71
N LYS A 221 -7.47 18.45 16.52
CA LYS A 221 -6.10 18.24 17.00
C LYS A 221 -5.97 18.77 18.42
N ARG A 222 -5.17 18.09 19.24
CA ARG A 222 -5.01 18.39 20.67
C ARG A 222 -4.64 19.85 20.96
N ASP A 223 -3.71 20.41 20.18
CA ASP A 223 -3.10 21.72 20.44
C ASP A 223 -3.03 22.60 19.16
N ASP A 224 -3.90 22.35 18.17
CA ASP A 224 -3.88 23.05 16.88
C ASP A 224 -5.32 23.28 16.37
N LYS A 225 -5.66 24.53 16.04
CA LYS A 225 -6.97 24.87 15.46
C LYS A 225 -7.12 24.37 14.02
N ARG A 226 -6.03 23.96 13.39
CA ARG A 226 -6.03 23.41 12.04
C ARG A 226 -6.46 21.94 12.05
N THR A 227 -7.12 21.55 10.97
CA THR A 227 -7.51 20.17 10.71
C THR A 227 -7.05 19.76 9.30
N TYR A 228 -7.27 18.50 8.94
CA TYR A 228 -6.98 18.02 7.60
C TYR A 228 -8.29 17.81 6.82
N ASP A 229 -8.26 18.14 5.53
CA ASP A 229 -9.37 17.89 4.61
C ASP A 229 -9.82 16.42 4.58
N HIS A 230 -8.89 15.47 4.65
CA HIS A 230 -9.23 14.05 4.71
C HIS A 230 -9.93 13.64 6.02
N MET A 231 -9.70 14.34 7.13
CA MET A 231 -10.43 14.05 8.38
C MET A 231 -11.86 14.60 8.32
N VAL A 232 -12.04 15.76 7.68
CA VAL A 232 -13.34 16.45 7.59
C VAL A 232 -14.21 15.83 6.50
N PHE A 233 -13.70 15.77 5.27
CA PHE A 233 -14.51 15.50 4.08
C PHE A 233 -14.39 14.05 3.59
N TYR A 234 -13.17 13.55 3.39
CA TYR A 234 -12.97 12.38 2.53
C TYR A 234 -12.78 11.05 3.26
N GLY A 235 -12.39 11.08 4.54
CA GLY A 235 -11.91 9.89 5.25
C GLY A 235 -10.44 9.56 4.95
N GLY A 236 -9.89 8.60 5.69
CA GLY A 236 -8.53 8.08 5.44
C GLY A 236 -8.44 7.33 4.11
N SER A 237 -7.23 7.30 3.54
CA SER A 237 -6.90 6.54 2.33
C SER A 237 -6.60 5.07 2.59
#